data_AF-A0A2S9F925-F1
#
_entry.id   AF-A0A2S9F925-F1
#
_cell.length_a   1.000
_cell.length_b   1.000
_cell.length_c   1.000
_cell.angle_alpha   90.00
_cell.angle_beta   90.00
_cell.angle_gamma   90.00
#
_symmetry.space_group_name_H-M   'P 1'
#
loop_
_entity.id
_entity.type
_entity.pdbx_description
1 polymer ?
#
loop_
_entity_poly.entity_id
_entity_poly.type
_entity_poly.pdbx_seq_one_letter_code
_entity_poly.pdbx_strand_id
1 'polypeptide(L)' 'VHPGLVKTPMADWVPEDIFQSALGRIAQPHEVSNLVVYLAGDESSYSTGAEFVVDGGTIAGLAHKDFSAVDVGQQPDWIA' A
#
# COMPACT_ATOMS: atom_id res chain seq x y z
N VAL A 1 2.25 -8.36 -7.36
CA VAL A 1 1.52 -7.10 -7.05
C VAL A 1 1.92 -6.68 -5.66
N HIS A 2 2.47 -5.47 -5.52
CA HIS A 2 3.02 -4.94 -4.28
C HIS A 2 2.19 -3.70 -3.90
N PRO A 3 1.10 -3.89 -3.15
CA PRO A 3 0.31 -2.77 -2.66
C PRO A 3 1.02 -2.06 -1.50
N GLY A 4 0.72 -0.78 -1.33
CA GLY A 4 0.98 -0.04 -0.10
C GLY A 4 -0.08 -0.34 0.96
N LEU A 5 -0.34 0.61 1.85
CA LEU A 5 -1.45 0.49 2.81
C LEU A 5 -2.80 0.55 2.08
N VAL A 6 -3.69 -0.41 2.37
CA VAL A 6 -5.02 -0.52 1.76
C VAL A 6 -6.09 -0.59 2.85
N LYS A 7 -7.16 0.19 2.69
CA LYS A 7 -8.28 0.26 3.65
C LYS A 7 -9.07 -1.04 3.69
N THR A 8 -8.70 -1.93 4.61
CA THR A 8 -9.29 -3.26 4.81
C THR A 8 -9.28 -3.62 6.30
N PRO A 9 -10.14 -4.54 6.77
CA PRO A 9 -10.14 -4.98 8.16
C PRO A 9 -8.78 -5.50 8.68
N MET A 10 -7.92 -5.99 7.78
CA MET A 10 -6.56 -6.42 8.13
C MET A 10 -5.69 -5.27 8.63
N ALA A 11 -5.92 -4.04 8.15
CA ALA A 11 -5.07 -2.88 8.36
C ALA A 11 -5.78 -1.73 9.11
N ASP A 12 -7.03 -1.90 9.55
CA ASP A 12 -7.82 -0.85 10.22
C ASP A 12 -7.21 -0.35 11.55
N TRP A 13 -6.28 -1.11 12.14
CA TRP A 13 -5.53 -0.75 13.35
C TRP A 13 -4.26 0.05 13.06
N VAL A 14 -3.87 0.17 11.78
CA VAL A 14 -2.68 0.89 11.35
C VAL A 14 -3.06 2.34 11.01
N PRO A 15 -2.33 3.35 11.52
CA PRO A 15 -2.52 4.73 11.10
C PRO A 15 -2.45 4.89 9.57
N GLU A 16 -3.41 5.60 8.97
CA GLU A 16 -3.51 5.71 7.50
C GLU A 16 -2.29 6.43 6.87
N ASP A 17 -1.53 7.18 7.66
CA ASP A 17 -0.37 7.98 7.29
C ASP A 17 0.98 7.36 7.72
N ILE A 18 0.99 6.09 8.15
CA ILE A 18 2.21 5.39 8.57
C ILE A 18 3.31 5.36 7.49
N PHE A 19 2.94 5.50 6.21
CA PHE A 19 3.85 5.56 5.07
C PHE A 19 3.87 6.95 4.43
N GLN A 20 5.09 7.40 4.10
CA GLN A 20 5.33 8.57 3.27
C GLN A 20 5.00 8.25 1.80
N SER A 21 3.72 8.33 1.44
CA SER A 21 3.26 8.18 0.06
C SER A 21 3.24 9.52 -0.68
N ALA A 22 3.62 9.53 -1.96
CA ALA A 22 3.54 10.73 -2.79
C ALA A 22 2.08 11.20 -2.99
N LEU A 23 1.11 10.28 -2.92
CA LEU A 23 -0.32 10.61 -2.98
C LEU A 23 -0.89 11.10 -1.64
N GLY A 24 -0.17 10.95 -0.53
CA GLY A 24 -0.58 11.43 0.80
C GLY A 24 -1.85 10.78 1.35
N ARG A 25 -2.20 9.57 0.91
CA ARG A 25 -3.41 8.85 1.36
C ARG A 25 -3.25 7.33 1.25
N ILE A 26 -4.05 6.62 2.04
CA ILE A 26 -4.27 5.17 1.90
C ILE A 26 -5.00 4.83 0.58
N ALA A 27 -4.73 3.64 0.04
CA ALA A 27 -5.44 3.13 -1.13
C ALA A 27 -6.81 2.55 -0.75
N GLN A 28 -7.79 2.67 -1.65
CA GLN A 28 -9.04 1.92 -1.58
C GLN A 28 -8.87 0.52 -2.20
N PRO A 29 -9.58 -0.53 -1.72
CA PRO A 29 -9.43 -1.88 -2.25
C PRO A 29 -9.57 -1.99 -3.77
N HIS A 30 -10.48 -1.22 -4.37
CA HIS A 30 -10.72 -1.25 -5.82
C HIS A 30 -9.52 -0.72 -6.63
N GLU A 31 -8.66 0.12 -6.07
CA GLU A 31 -7.45 0.60 -6.76
C GLU A 31 -6.45 -0.56 -6.99
N VAL A 32 -6.39 -1.51 -6.05
CA VAL A 32 -5.62 -2.76 -6.21
C VAL A 32 -6.35 -3.73 -7.13
N SER A 33 -7.66 -3.89 -6.98
CA SER A 33 -8.45 -4.79 -7.84
C SER A 33 -8.39 -4.40 -9.32
N ASN A 34 -8.35 -3.11 -9.64
CA ASN A 34 -8.22 -2.63 -11.01
C ASN A 34 -6.90 -3.09 -11.65
N LEU A 35 -5.79 -3.06 -10.91
CA LEU A 35 -4.51 -3.60 -11.38
C LEU A 35 -4.58 -5.11 -11.56
N VAL A 36 -5.26 -5.83 -10.66
CA VAL A 36 -5.47 -7.27 -10.81
C VAL A 36 -6.27 -7.58 -12.06
N VAL A 37 -7.34 -6.83 -12.36
CA VAL A 37 -8.13 -6.99 -13.58
C VAL A 37 -7.28 -6.75 -14.83
N TYR A 38 -6.46 -5.70 -14.86
CA TYR A 38 -5.52 -5.46 -15.96
C TYR A 38 -4.55 -6.63 -16.17
N LEU A 39 -3.96 -7.15 -15.09
CA LEU A 39 -2.99 -8.26 -15.15
C LEU A 39 -3.64 -9.62 -15.47
N ALA A 40 -4.94 -9.76 -15.24
CA ALA A 40 -5.70 -10.94 -15.62
C ALA A 40 -6.20 -10.88 -17.08
N GLY A 41 -6.25 -9.68 -17.67
CA GLY A 41 -6.71 -9.42 -19.03
C GLY A 41 -5.62 -9.53 -20.09
N ASP A 42 -6.05 -9.65 -21.35
CA ASP A 42 -5.17 -9.75 -22.53
C ASP A 42 -4.33 -8.47 -22.75
N GLU A 43 -4.74 -7.35 -22.15
CA GLU A 43 -3.99 -6.08 -22.18
C GLU A 43 -2.60 -6.19 -21.54
N SER A 44 -2.38 -7.21 -20.72
CA SER A 44 -1.10 -7.51 -20.08
C SER A 44 -0.37 -8.71 -20.70
N SER A 45 -0.78 -9.18 -21.88
CA SER A 45 -0.31 -10.43 -22.53
C SER A 45 1.20 -10.60 -22.67
N TYR A 46 1.98 -9.51 -22.66
CA TYR A 46 3.45 -9.57 -22.76
C TYR A 46 4.18 -9.23 -21.45
N SER A 47 3.44 -9.12 -20.34
CA SER A 47 3.98 -8.91 -19.01
C SER A 47 4.04 -10.22 -18.23
N THR A 48 5.24 -10.70 -17.94
CA THR A 48 5.45 -11.93 -17.15
C THR A 48 6.72 -11.84 -16.30
N GLY A 49 6.69 -12.44 -15.10
CA GLY A 49 7.82 -12.43 -14.15
C GLY A 49 8.14 -11.05 -13.56
N ALA A 50 7.31 -10.05 -13.80
CA ALA A 50 7.53 -8.67 -13.35
C ALA A 50 6.83 -8.36 -12.01
N GLU A 51 7.37 -7.38 -11.29
CA GLU A 51 6.74 -6.78 -10.13
C GLU A 51 5.89 -5.58 -10.55
N PHE A 52 4.68 -5.47 -10.00
CA PHE A 52 3.76 -4.35 -10.24
C PHE A 52 3.45 -3.67 -8.92
N VAL A 53 3.87 -2.42 -8.78
CA VAL A 53 3.76 -1.62 -7.55
C VAL A 53 2.50 -0.76 -7.60
N VAL A 54 1.75 -0.74 -6.51
CA VAL A 54 0.52 0.06 -6.32
C VAL A 54 0.48 0.60 -4.88
N ASP A 55 1.43 1.45 -4.54
CA ASP A 55 1.75 1.87 -3.17
C ASP A 55 1.63 3.38 -2.92
N GLY A 56 1.02 4.12 -3.85
CA GLY A 56 0.92 5.57 -3.77
C GLY A 56 2.26 6.31 -3.87
N GLY A 57 3.33 5.66 -4.32
CA GLY A 57 4.67 6.25 -4.47
C GLY A 57 5.56 6.09 -3.23
N THR A 58 5.23 5.19 -2.31
CA THR A 58 5.97 4.99 -1.06
C THR A 58 7.43 4.59 -1.33
N ILE A 59 7.66 3.61 -2.22
CA ILE A 59 9.03 3.15 -2.53
C ILE A 59 9.73 3.97 -3.63
N ALA A 60 9.03 4.96 -4.21
CA ALA A 60 9.62 5.86 -5.21
C ALA A 60 10.51 6.93 -4.56
N GLY A 61 10.35 7.19 -3.26
CA GLY A 61 11.17 8.10 -2.46
C GLY A 61 12.19 7.36 -1.58
N LEU A 62 13.18 8.12 -1.09
CA LEU A 62 14.03 7.67 0.00
C LEU A 62 13.36 8.01 1.33
N ALA A 63 13.42 7.11 2.30
CA ALA A 63 12.90 7.35 3.64
C ALA A 63 13.60 8.59 4.26
N HIS A 64 12.82 9.63 4.53
CA HIS A 64 13.31 10.79 5.27
C HIS A 64 12.94 10.64 6.75
N LYS A 65 13.83 11.05 7.65
CA LYS A 65 13.56 11.05 9.10
C LYS A 65 12.48 12.07 9.42
N ASP A 66 11.24 11.64 9.35
CA ASP A 66 10.08 12.32 9.92
C ASP A 66 9.31 11.30 10.76
N PHE A 67 9.62 11.29 12.05
CA PHE A 67 9.04 10.37 13.04
C PHE A 67 7.79 10.96 13.73
N SER A 68 7.23 12.05 13.18
CA SER A 68 6.16 12.81 13.83
C SER A 68 4.79 12.11 13.81
N ALA A 69 4.61 11.03 13.04
CA ALA A 69 3.28 10.47 12.75
C ALA A 69 3.00 9.06 13.31
N VAL A 70 3.97 8.33 13.87
CA VAL A 70 3.73 6.92 14.23
C VAL A 70 3.54 6.75 15.74
N ASP A 71 2.31 6.95 16.21
CA ASP A 71 1.88 6.45 17.52
C ASP A 71 1.50 4.96 17.41
N VAL A 72 2.37 4.08 17.90
CA VAL A 72 2.15 2.63 17.93
C VAL A 72 1.33 2.17 19.15
N GLY A 73 0.87 3.10 20.01
CA GLY A 73 0.13 2.78 21.24
C GLY A 73 -1.26 2.14 21.03
N GLN A 74 -1.73 2.03 19.79
CA GLN A 74 -3.01 1.42 19.42
C GLN A 74 -2.89 0.01 18.82
N GLN A 75 -1.71 -0.62 18.88
CA GLN A 75 -1.53 -1.97 18.38
C GLN A 75 -2.36 -2.99 19.19
N PRO A 76 -3.14 -3.87 18.53
CA PRO A 76 -3.85 -4.95 19.20
C PRO A 76 -2.92 -5.90 19.96
N ASP A 77 -3.39 -6.43 21.09
CA ASP A 77 -2.62 -7.32 21.98
C ASP A 77 -2.07 -8.58 21.31
N TRP A 78 -2.66 -9.02 20.20
CA TRP A 78 -2.21 -10.20 19.44
C TRP A 78 -1.01 -9.93 18.52
N ILE A 79 -0.56 -8.67 18.41
CA ILE A 79 0.60 -8.26 17.60
C ILE A 79 1.92 -8.34 18.41
N ALA A 80 1.84 -8.47 19.74
CA ALA A 80 3.00 -8.56 20.65
C ALA A 80 3.65 -9.95 20.69
#